data_AF-A0A7Y5G1A1-F1
#
_entry.id   AF-A0A7Y5G1A1-F1
#
_cell.length_a   1.000
_cell.length_b   1.000
_cell.length_c   1.000
_cell.angle_alpha   90.00
_cell.angle_beta   90.00
_cell.angle_gamma   90.00
#
_symmetry.space_group_name_H-M   'P 1'
#
loop_
_entity.id
_entity.type
_entity.pdbx_description
1 polymer ?
#
loop_
_entity_poly.entity_id
_entity_poly.type
_entity_poly.pdbx_seq_one_letter_code
_entity_poly.pdbx_strand_id
1 'polypeptide(L)'
;MTEQIIALVLDEGKWLSAAMLLSLIAVLALAARQRRQRLSTRIKIIAAMNVFYGGMIGFMSFGHLLAVTVKIFQGTLAGSLWILYPLGIVLLIPAWWLVCGAIRIASFEQPQQGKFAALNAWLGISLLALGFHNLPLAGPAALNIAYLFHSRQIVGWAIISTTAAAMLALFIASLVFLASGQSFEQFRGMP
;
A
#
# COMPACT_ATOMS: atom_id res chain seq x y z
N MET A 1 -8.84 20.65 -19.33
CA MET A 1 -9.24 19.45 -18.55
C MET A 1 -8.18 18.34 -18.65
N THR A 2 -7.72 17.97 -19.85
CA THR A 2 -6.65 16.97 -20.06
C THR A 2 -5.32 17.32 -19.37
N GLU A 3 -4.88 18.58 -19.42
CA GLU A 3 -3.65 19.04 -18.75
C GLU A 3 -3.72 18.91 -17.22
N GLN A 4 -4.90 19.17 -16.62
CA GLN A 4 -5.11 19.01 -15.17
C GLN A 4 -5.08 17.53 -14.76
N ILE A 5 -5.63 16.63 -15.59
CA ILE A 5 -5.60 15.18 -15.36
C ILE A 5 -4.16 14.67 -15.44
N ILE A 6 -3.38 15.12 -16.42
CA ILE A 6 -1.97 14.78 -16.56
C ILE A 6 -1.17 15.25 -15.33
N ALA A 7 -1.36 16.49 -14.89
CA ALA A 7 -0.70 17.01 -13.70
C ALA A 7 -1.07 16.25 -12.41
N LEU A 8 -2.30 15.73 -12.33
CA LEU A 8 -2.73 14.86 -11.22
C LEU A 8 -2.03 13.50 -11.26
N VAL A 9 -1.90 12.90 -12.45
CA VAL A 9 -1.27 11.59 -12.64
C VAL A 9 0.23 11.63 -12.36
N LEU A 10 0.91 12.74 -12.68
CA LEU A 10 2.35 12.88 -12.52
C LEU A 10 2.78 13.28 -11.09
N ASP A 11 1.84 13.61 -10.21
CA ASP A 11 2.12 14.00 -8.83
C ASP A 11 2.13 12.78 -7.90
N GLU A 12 3.33 12.26 -7.67
CA GLU A 12 3.57 11.08 -6.83
C GLU A 12 3.07 11.26 -5.38
N GLY A 13 3.06 12.49 -4.87
CA GLY A 13 2.56 12.80 -3.52
C GLY A 13 1.06 12.63 -3.38
N LYS A 14 0.31 12.90 -4.46
CA LYS A 14 -1.15 12.71 -4.50
C LYS A 14 -1.54 11.24 -4.48
N TRP A 15 -0.75 10.38 -5.12
CA TRP A 15 -1.00 8.95 -5.18
C TRP A 15 -0.91 8.27 -3.82
N LEU A 16 0.01 8.69 -2.95
CA LEU A 16 0.10 8.15 -1.59
C LEU A 16 -1.18 8.44 -0.79
N SER A 17 -1.61 9.71 -0.75
CA SER A 17 -2.83 10.13 -0.04
C SER A 17 -4.08 9.42 -0.60
N ALA A 18 -4.21 9.35 -1.93
CA ALA A 18 -5.31 8.66 -2.59
C ALA A 18 -5.28 7.15 -2.28
N ALA A 19 -4.12 6.51 -2.36
CA ALA A 19 -3.96 5.09 -2.07
C ALA A 19 -4.34 4.76 -0.62
N MET A 20 -3.92 5.56 0.35
CA MET A 20 -4.28 5.36 1.76
C MET A 20 -5.78 5.53 2.00
N LEU A 21 -6.41 6.56 1.41
CA LEU A 21 -7.84 6.81 1.55
C LEU A 21 -8.67 5.69 0.92
N LEU A 22 -8.36 5.28 -0.32
CA LEU A 22 -9.06 4.21 -1.01
C LEU A 22 -8.89 2.86 -0.28
N SER A 23 -7.71 2.60 0.27
CA SER A 23 -7.44 1.39 1.04
C SER A 23 -8.19 1.38 2.37
N LEU A 24 -8.31 2.53 3.03
CA LEU A 24 -9.14 2.67 4.24
C LEU A 24 -10.62 2.40 3.93
N ILE A 25 -11.14 2.98 2.83
CA ILE A 25 -12.50 2.71 2.37
C ILE A 25 -12.71 1.22 2.10
N ALA A 26 -11.74 0.56 1.46
CA ALA A 26 -11.80 -0.89 1.22
C ALA A 26 -11.84 -1.71 2.52
N VAL A 27 -11.05 -1.33 3.54
CA VAL A 27 -11.10 -1.95 4.87
C VAL A 27 -12.44 -1.73 5.54
N LEU A 28 -13.01 -0.53 5.48
CA LEU A 28 -14.33 -0.23 6.05
C LEU A 28 -15.43 -1.03 5.36
N ALA A 29 -15.40 -1.14 4.04
CA ALA A 29 -16.32 -1.96 3.26
C ALA A 29 -16.20 -3.45 3.62
N LEU A 30 -14.96 -3.94 3.77
CA LEU A 30 -14.70 -5.32 4.22
C LEU A 30 -15.25 -5.54 5.64
N ALA A 31 -14.98 -4.63 6.57
CA ALA A 31 -15.45 -4.72 7.94
C ALA A 31 -16.99 -4.72 8.02
N ALA A 32 -17.65 -3.84 7.26
CA ALA A 32 -19.11 -3.80 7.16
C ALA A 32 -19.68 -5.12 6.63
N ARG A 33 -19.06 -5.72 5.61
CA ARG A 33 -19.43 -7.04 5.09
C ARG A 33 -19.22 -8.16 6.13
N GLN A 34 -18.10 -8.13 6.84
CA GLN A 34 -17.72 -9.14 7.84
C GLN A 34 -18.49 -9.02 9.16
N ARG A 35 -19.21 -7.92 9.43
CA ARG A 35 -20.06 -7.79 10.64
C ARG A 35 -21.10 -8.90 10.74
N ARG A 36 -21.63 -9.36 9.61
CA ARG A 36 -22.64 -10.42 9.54
C ARG A 36 -22.05 -11.84 9.61
N GLN A 37 -20.71 -11.96 9.56
CA GLN A 37 -20.02 -13.25 9.49
C GLN A 37 -19.44 -13.66 10.86
N ARG A 38 -19.56 -14.95 11.20
CA ARG A 38 -19.00 -15.56 12.43
C ARG A 38 -17.50 -15.87 12.29
N LEU A 39 -16.72 -14.90 11.83
CA LEU A 39 -15.26 -15.02 11.77
C LEU A 39 -14.63 -14.59 13.10
N SER A 40 -13.52 -15.23 13.48
CA SER A 40 -12.75 -14.82 14.65
C SER A 40 -12.14 -13.43 14.45
N THR A 41 -12.02 -12.66 15.53
CA THR A 41 -11.45 -11.30 15.50
C THR A 41 -10.06 -11.27 14.85
N ARG A 42 -9.22 -12.27 15.13
CA ARG A 42 -7.88 -12.39 14.54
C ARG A 42 -7.92 -12.47 13.02
N ILE A 43 -8.83 -13.26 12.46
CA ILE A 43 -8.98 -13.39 11.00
C ILE A 43 -9.45 -12.08 10.38
N LYS A 44 -10.38 -11.38 11.03
CA LYS A 44 -10.85 -10.06 10.58
C LYS A 44 -9.70 -9.05 10.53
N ILE A 45 -8.85 -9.05 11.55
CA ILE A 45 -7.68 -8.16 11.62
C ILE A 45 -6.65 -8.50 10.54
N ILE A 46 -6.30 -9.79 10.36
CA ILE A 46 -5.39 -10.23 9.29
C ILE A 46 -5.91 -9.77 7.94
N ALA A 47 -7.20 -9.97 7.66
CA ALA A 47 -7.80 -9.56 6.40
C ALA A 47 -7.74 -8.03 6.23
N ALA A 48 -8.09 -7.26 7.26
CA ALA A 48 -8.04 -5.80 7.22
C ALA A 48 -6.62 -5.27 6.98
N MET A 49 -5.62 -5.78 7.71
CA MET A 49 -4.23 -5.37 7.57
C MET A 49 -3.68 -5.66 6.16
N ASN A 50 -4.02 -6.82 5.59
CA ASN A 50 -3.57 -7.20 4.25
C ASN A 50 -4.33 -6.46 3.13
N VAL A 51 -5.64 -6.19 3.29
CA VAL A 51 -6.39 -5.34 2.34
C VAL A 51 -5.86 -3.91 2.37
N PHE A 52 -5.61 -3.35 3.56
CA PHE A 52 -5.06 -2.01 3.67
C PHE A 52 -3.69 -1.92 2.98
N TYR A 53 -2.77 -2.80 3.37
CA TYR A 53 -1.40 -2.77 2.85
C TYR A 53 -1.35 -3.08 1.35
N GLY A 54 -1.99 -4.16 0.91
CA GLY A 54 -2.04 -4.53 -0.50
C GLY A 54 -2.78 -3.51 -1.35
N GLY A 55 -3.85 -2.90 -0.83
CA GLY A 55 -4.56 -1.81 -1.50
C GLY A 55 -3.65 -0.61 -1.71
N MET A 56 -2.92 -0.21 -0.67
CA MET A 56 -2.05 0.97 -0.71
C MET A 56 -0.96 0.79 -1.76
N ILE A 57 -0.23 -0.32 -1.71
CA ILE A 57 0.82 -0.61 -2.69
C ILE A 57 0.24 -0.82 -4.09
N GLY A 58 -0.93 -1.45 -4.21
CA GLY A 58 -1.61 -1.64 -5.48
C GLY A 58 -1.98 -0.33 -6.16
N PHE A 59 -2.63 0.59 -5.45
CA PHE A 59 -2.98 1.91 -5.99
C PHE A 59 -1.75 2.76 -6.32
N MET A 60 -0.72 2.74 -5.48
CA MET A 60 0.54 3.44 -5.79
C MET A 60 1.22 2.87 -7.03
N SER A 61 1.30 1.54 -7.15
CA SER A 61 1.92 0.88 -8.31
C SER A 61 1.12 1.13 -9.59
N PHE A 62 -0.20 1.19 -9.49
CA PHE A 62 -1.07 1.58 -10.60
C PHE A 62 -0.81 3.04 -11.02
N GLY A 63 -0.76 3.96 -10.06
CA GLY A 63 -0.44 5.37 -10.31
C GLY A 63 0.92 5.54 -11.00
N HIS A 64 1.93 4.79 -10.54
CA HIS A 64 3.25 4.73 -11.16
C HIS A 64 3.20 4.25 -12.62
N LEU A 65 2.51 3.14 -12.90
CA LEU A 65 2.37 2.65 -14.28
C LEU A 65 1.65 3.66 -15.18
N LEU A 66 0.63 4.32 -14.65
CA LEU A 66 -0.10 5.36 -15.37
C LEU A 66 0.80 6.57 -15.65
N ALA A 67 1.59 7.01 -14.67
CA ALA A 67 2.56 8.10 -14.83
C ALA A 67 3.63 7.75 -15.87
N VAL A 68 4.20 6.55 -15.82
CA VAL A 68 5.16 6.06 -16.81
C VAL A 68 4.52 6.06 -18.20
N THR A 69 3.29 5.54 -18.33
CA THR A 69 2.56 5.50 -19.60
C THR A 69 2.34 6.90 -20.17
N VAL A 70 1.89 7.85 -19.34
CA VAL A 70 1.70 9.25 -19.76
C VAL A 70 3.02 9.90 -20.19
N LYS A 71 4.10 9.71 -19.42
CA LYS A 71 5.43 10.24 -19.77
C LYS A 71 5.98 9.65 -21.08
N ILE A 72 5.68 8.39 -21.40
CA ILE A 72 6.03 7.79 -22.71
C ILE A 72 5.32 8.52 -23.84
N PHE A 73 4.00 8.69 -23.73
CA PHE A 73 3.21 9.36 -24.77
C PHE A 73 3.59 10.83 -24.96
N GLN A 74 4.11 11.48 -23.90
CA GLN A 74 4.63 12.84 -23.97
C GLN A 74 6.09 12.94 -24.44
N GLY A 75 6.80 11.82 -24.56
CA GLY A 75 8.24 11.83 -24.85
C GLY A 75 9.11 12.41 -23.72
N THR A 76 8.58 12.50 -22.50
CA THR A 76 9.22 13.13 -21.33
C THR A 76 9.70 12.11 -20.29
N LEU A 77 9.74 10.82 -20.65
CA LEU A 77 10.16 9.77 -19.74
C LEU A 77 11.65 9.90 -19.41
N ALA A 78 11.95 10.45 -18.24
CA ALA A 78 13.27 10.41 -17.64
C ALA A 78 13.53 9.01 -17.04
N GLY A 79 14.24 8.16 -17.76
CA GLY A 79 14.66 6.83 -17.30
C GLY A 79 14.38 5.69 -18.28
N SER A 80 14.72 4.47 -17.87
CA SER A 80 14.53 3.29 -18.72
C SER A 80 13.10 2.73 -18.58
N LEU A 81 12.37 2.71 -19.69
CA LEU A 81 11.07 2.05 -19.81
C LEU A 81 11.12 0.59 -19.33
N TRP A 82 12.17 -0.11 -19.73
CA TRP A 82 12.41 -1.53 -19.42
C TRP A 82 12.68 -1.80 -17.94
N ILE A 83 12.85 -0.75 -17.13
CA ILE A 83 13.00 -0.85 -15.67
C ILE A 83 11.74 -0.34 -14.99
N LEU A 84 11.27 0.85 -15.36
CA LEU A 84 10.16 1.52 -14.68
C LEU A 84 8.82 0.79 -14.85
N TYR A 85 8.56 0.23 -16.04
CA TYR A 85 7.30 -0.46 -16.31
C TYR A 85 7.24 -1.84 -15.63
N PRO A 86 8.26 -2.72 -15.75
CA PRO A 86 8.27 -3.98 -14.99
C PRO A 86 8.23 -3.77 -13.49
N LEU A 87 8.86 -2.72 -12.97
CA LEU A 87 8.83 -2.42 -11.54
C LEU A 87 7.40 -2.22 -11.03
N GLY A 88 6.59 -1.43 -11.74
CA GLY A 88 5.19 -1.22 -11.39
C GLY A 88 4.40 -2.54 -11.40
N ILE A 89 4.66 -3.42 -12.37
CA ILE A 89 4.00 -4.73 -12.47
C ILE A 89 4.41 -5.67 -11.32
N VAL A 90 5.70 -5.71 -10.99
CA VAL A 90 6.28 -6.56 -9.93
C VAL A 90 5.72 -6.22 -8.55
N LEU A 91 5.28 -4.98 -8.34
CA LEU A 91 4.59 -4.56 -7.11
C LEU A 91 3.07 -4.71 -7.22
N LEU A 92 2.48 -4.33 -8.36
CA LEU A 92 1.03 -4.31 -8.55
C LEU A 92 0.42 -5.71 -8.45
N ILE A 93 0.99 -6.71 -9.12
CA ILE A 93 0.42 -8.06 -9.17
C ILE A 93 0.39 -8.69 -7.76
N PRO A 94 1.50 -8.75 -7.01
CA PRO A 94 1.49 -9.33 -5.67
C PRO A 94 0.62 -8.55 -4.68
N ALA A 95 0.57 -7.22 -4.81
CA ALA A 95 -0.28 -6.37 -3.99
C ALA A 95 -1.77 -6.69 -4.21
N TRP A 96 -2.20 -6.86 -5.47
CA TRP A 96 -3.59 -7.22 -5.75
C TRP A 96 -3.92 -8.66 -5.36
N TRP A 97 -2.99 -9.59 -5.52
CA TRP A 97 -3.13 -10.96 -5.00
C TRP A 97 -3.29 -10.97 -3.48
N LEU A 98 -2.59 -10.08 -2.77
CA LEU A 98 -2.73 -9.92 -1.32
C LEU A 98 -4.16 -9.46 -0.95
N VAL A 99 -4.69 -8.45 -1.65
CA VAL A 99 -6.06 -7.95 -1.47
C VAL A 99 -7.10 -9.03 -1.78
N CYS A 100 -7.02 -9.66 -2.95
CA CYS A 100 -7.95 -10.72 -3.35
C CYS A 100 -7.92 -11.90 -2.39
N GLY A 101 -6.73 -12.30 -1.93
CA GLY A 101 -6.56 -13.33 -0.92
C GLY A 101 -7.23 -12.95 0.40
N ALA A 102 -6.99 -11.74 0.89
CA ALA A 102 -7.56 -11.24 2.15
C ALA A 102 -9.09 -11.12 2.09
N ILE A 103 -9.66 -10.68 0.97
CA ILE A 103 -11.12 -10.65 0.75
C ILE A 103 -11.69 -12.07 0.69
N ARG A 104 -10.97 -13.04 0.08
CA ARG A 104 -11.42 -14.44 -0.01
C ARG A 104 -11.42 -15.17 1.33
N ILE A 105 -10.58 -14.80 2.29
CA ILE A 105 -10.67 -15.35 3.66
C ILE A 105 -12.04 -15.03 4.28
N ALA A 106 -12.65 -13.90 3.90
CA ALA A 106 -13.99 -13.56 4.35
C ALA A 106 -15.07 -14.53 3.82
N SER A 107 -14.74 -15.37 2.83
CA SER A 107 -15.69 -16.26 2.19
C SER A 107 -15.71 -17.63 2.86
N PHE A 108 -14.65 -18.46 2.82
CA PHE A 108 -14.79 -19.88 3.25
C PHE A 108 -13.51 -20.64 3.66
N GLU A 109 -12.33 -20.01 3.86
CA GLU A 109 -11.08 -20.75 4.08
C GLU A 109 -10.26 -20.30 5.30
N GLN A 110 -9.53 -21.26 5.89
CA GLN A 110 -8.45 -20.97 6.84
C GLN A 110 -7.43 -20.01 6.19
N PRO A 111 -6.86 -19.07 6.95
CA PRO A 111 -5.85 -18.17 6.43
C PRO A 111 -4.65 -18.97 5.91
N GLN A 112 -4.33 -18.84 4.61
CA GLN A 112 -3.11 -19.40 4.02
C GLN A 112 -1.89 -18.58 4.50
N GLN A 113 -1.49 -18.79 5.75
CA GLN A 113 -0.48 -17.99 6.44
C GLN A 113 0.83 -17.89 5.64
N GLY A 114 1.31 -19.00 5.07
CA GLY A 114 2.52 -19.02 4.26
C GLY A 114 2.43 -18.14 3.01
N LYS A 115 1.28 -18.12 2.34
CA LYS A 115 1.06 -17.27 1.15
C LYS A 115 1.04 -15.79 1.52
N PHE A 116 0.39 -15.41 2.62
CA PHE A 116 0.40 -14.02 3.08
C PHE A 116 1.77 -13.57 3.55
N ALA A 117 2.50 -14.44 4.26
CA ALA A 117 3.87 -14.15 4.66
C ALA A 117 4.76 -13.92 3.43
N ALA A 118 4.68 -14.79 2.41
CA ALA A 118 5.45 -14.65 1.18
C ALA A 118 5.12 -13.36 0.41
N LEU A 119 3.83 -13.01 0.27
CA LEU A 119 3.42 -11.79 -0.42
C LEU A 119 3.85 -10.52 0.32
N ASN A 120 3.67 -10.47 1.64
CA ASN A 120 4.16 -9.34 2.44
C ASN A 120 5.69 -9.25 2.39
N ALA A 121 6.40 -10.37 2.48
CA ALA A 121 7.86 -10.38 2.40
C ALA A 121 8.34 -9.89 1.03
N TRP A 122 7.72 -10.35 -0.06
CA TRP A 122 8.02 -9.89 -1.41
C TRP A 122 7.86 -8.38 -1.55
N LEU A 123 6.70 -7.85 -1.15
CA LEU A 123 6.42 -6.40 -1.23
C LEU A 123 7.35 -5.58 -0.35
N GLY A 124 7.57 -6.01 0.90
CA GLY A 124 8.48 -5.35 1.83
C GLY A 124 9.92 -5.31 1.33
N ILE A 125 10.46 -6.45 0.88
CA ILE A 125 11.82 -6.55 0.34
C ILE A 125 11.94 -5.72 -0.94
N SER A 126 10.95 -5.78 -1.84
CA SER A 126 10.96 -5.01 -3.08
C SER A 126 11.00 -3.50 -2.80
N LEU A 127 10.21 -3.01 -1.85
CA LEU A 127 10.22 -1.61 -1.44
C LEU A 127 11.56 -1.19 -0.84
N LEU A 128 12.15 -2.03 0.02
CA LEU A 128 13.48 -1.76 0.60
C LEU A 128 14.59 -1.77 -0.45
N ALA A 129 14.50 -2.66 -1.45
CA ALA A 129 15.45 -2.72 -2.56
C ALA A 129 15.42 -1.46 -3.43
N LEU A 130 14.27 -0.77 -3.50
CA LEU A 130 14.13 0.54 -4.15
C LEU A 130 14.70 1.70 -3.31
N GLY A 131 15.05 1.46 -2.05
CA GLY A 131 15.77 2.41 -1.20
C GLY A 131 15.15 2.58 0.19
N PHE A 132 15.99 3.00 1.13
CA PHE A 132 15.60 3.20 2.55
C PHE A 132 14.49 4.22 2.77
N HIS A 133 14.28 5.16 1.85
CA HIS A 133 13.19 6.12 1.94
C HIS A 133 11.80 5.46 1.85
N ASN A 134 11.72 4.21 1.35
CA ASN A 134 10.49 3.41 1.32
C ASN A 134 10.26 2.60 2.60
N LEU A 135 11.13 2.71 3.61
CA LEU A 135 10.98 2.03 4.90
C LEU A 135 9.59 2.25 5.55
N PRO A 136 8.99 3.46 5.53
CA PRO A 136 7.64 3.66 6.06
C PRO A 136 6.57 2.81 5.35
N LEU A 137 6.76 2.53 4.06
CA LEU A 137 5.87 1.69 3.25
C LEU A 137 6.19 0.19 3.42
N ALA A 138 7.45 -0.17 3.71
CA ALA A 138 7.85 -1.56 3.97
C ALA A 138 7.49 -2.02 5.40
N GLY A 139 7.45 -1.11 6.37
CA GLY A 139 7.09 -1.38 7.76
C GLY A 139 5.81 -2.20 7.96
N PRO A 140 4.67 -1.83 7.33
CA PRO A 140 3.44 -2.61 7.44
C PRO A 140 3.58 -4.07 6.95
N ALA A 141 4.45 -4.39 5.98
CA ALA A 141 4.70 -5.78 5.60
C ALA A 141 5.29 -6.60 6.76
N ALA A 142 6.30 -6.05 7.45
CA ALA A 142 6.93 -6.71 8.58
C ALA A 142 5.94 -6.91 9.74
N LEU A 143 5.12 -5.89 10.02
CA LEU A 143 4.09 -5.94 11.06
C LEU A 143 2.98 -6.95 10.70
N ASN A 144 2.58 -7.04 9.44
CA ASN A 144 1.63 -8.06 8.97
C ASN A 144 2.19 -9.47 9.18
N ILE A 145 3.46 -9.70 8.84
CA ILE A 145 4.14 -10.99 9.08
C ILE A 145 4.19 -11.30 10.58
N ALA A 146 4.61 -10.34 11.41
CA ALA A 146 4.63 -10.50 12.86
C ALA A 146 3.22 -10.83 13.41
N TYR A 147 2.17 -10.20 12.87
CA TYR A 147 0.79 -10.47 13.25
C TYR A 147 0.30 -11.87 12.81
N LEU A 148 0.84 -12.42 11.74
CA LEU A 148 0.53 -13.80 11.33
C LEU A 148 1.07 -14.82 12.32
N PHE A 149 2.25 -14.58 12.91
CA PHE A 149 2.97 -15.58 13.70
C PHE A 149 2.94 -15.37 15.23
N HIS A 150 2.48 -14.23 15.75
CA HIS A 150 2.40 -14.06 17.20
C HIS A 150 1.36 -15.00 17.85
N SER A 151 1.61 -15.33 19.12
CA SER A 151 0.71 -16.14 19.96
C SER A 151 0.04 -15.33 21.07
N ARG A 152 0.67 -14.24 21.52
CA ARG A 152 0.22 -13.44 22.67
C ARG A 152 -0.71 -12.31 22.25
N GLN A 153 -1.81 -12.12 22.98
CA GLN A 153 -2.79 -11.07 22.70
C GLN A 153 -2.22 -9.66 22.86
N ILE A 154 -1.38 -9.43 23.89
CA ILE A 154 -0.71 -8.14 24.14
C ILE A 154 0.16 -7.74 22.93
N VAL A 155 0.92 -8.70 22.39
CA VAL A 155 1.77 -8.47 21.20
C VAL A 155 0.89 -8.13 19.98
N GLY A 156 -0.23 -8.82 19.81
CA GLY A 156 -1.18 -8.52 18.74
C GLY A 156 -1.71 -7.09 18.80
N TRP A 157 -2.14 -6.62 19.99
CA TRP A 157 -2.59 -5.24 20.18
C TRP A 157 -1.47 -4.23 19.94
N ALA A 158 -0.26 -4.49 20.45
CA ALA A 158 0.89 -3.63 20.21
C ALA A 158 1.17 -3.46 18.71
N ILE A 159 1.18 -4.57 17.95
CA ILE A 159 1.38 -4.54 16.49
C ILE A 159 0.32 -3.66 15.83
N ILE A 160 -0.97 -3.90 16.11
CA ILE A 160 -2.08 -3.15 15.50
C ILE A 160 -1.97 -1.66 15.82
N SER A 161 -1.76 -1.31 17.08
CA SER A 161 -1.64 0.08 17.54
C SER A 161 -0.46 0.78 16.88
N THR A 162 0.70 0.13 16.80
CA THR A 162 1.89 0.67 16.12
C THR A 162 1.64 0.83 14.62
N THR A 163 1.02 -0.16 13.95
CA THR A 163 0.64 -0.04 12.54
C THR A 163 -0.31 1.13 12.32
N ALA A 164 -1.36 1.24 13.12
CA ALA A 164 -2.35 2.31 13.00
C ALA A 164 -1.72 3.70 13.20
N ALA A 165 -0.89 3.85 14.24
CA ALA A 165 -0.19 5.11 14.51
C ALA A 165 0.77 5.50 13.38
N ALA A 166 1.56 4.54 12.88
CA ALA A 166 2.49 4.78 11.78
C ALA A 166 1.76 5.17 10.48
N MET A 167 0.66 4.47 10.15
CA MET A 167 -0.13 4.79 8.96
C MET A 167 -0.87 6.13 9.11
N LEU A 168 -1.37 6.46 10.31
CA LEU A 168 -1.97 7.76 10.55
C LEU A 168 -0.95 8.89 10.41
N ALA A 169 0.25 8.72 10.97
CA ALA A 169 1.33 9.69 10.83
C ALA A 169 1.74 9.87 9.37
N LEU A 170 1.89 8.77 8.62
CA LEU A 170 2.21 8.81 7.20
C LEU A 170 1.12 9.51 6.36
N PHE A 171 -0.15 9.27 6.69
CA PHE A 171 -1.28 9.93 6.04
C PHE A 171 -1.33 11.43 6.35
N ILE A 172 -1.12 11.83 7.60
CA ILE A 172 -1.04 13.24 7.97
C ILE A 172 0.14 13.91 7.25
N ALA A 173 1.32 13.26 7.22
CA ALA A 173 2.47 13.76 6.50
C ALA A 173 2.19 13.91 4.99
N SER A 174 1.49 12.96 4.38
CA SER A 174 1.12 13.04 2.96
C SER A 174 0.12 14.16 2.67
N LEU A 175 -0.82 14.44 3.60
CA LEU A 175 -1.73 15.59 3.50
C LEU A 175 -1.02 16.93 3.69
N VAL A 176 -0.10 17.02 4.65
CA VAL A 176 0.72 18.23 4.86
C VAL A 176 1.59 18.51 3.63
N PHE A 177 2.21 17.46 3.07
CA PHE A 177 2.96 17.55 1.82
C PHE A 177 2.06 18.05 0.68
N LEU A 178 0.87 17.45 0.51
CA LEU A 178 -0.09 17.86 -0.50
C LEU A 178 -0.54 19.33 -0.33
N ALA A 179 -0.82 19.75 0.90
CA ALA A 179 -1.25 21.11 1.22
C ALA A 179 -0.14 22.15 1.04
N SER A 180 1.14 21.73 1.13
CA SER A 180 2.28 22.62 0.92
C SER A 180 2.42 23.11 -0.52
N GLY A 181 1.85 22.39 -1.50
CA GLY A 181 1.98 22.69 -2.92
C GLY A 181 3.42 22.56 -3.46
N GLN A 182 4.37 22.08 -2.65
CA GLN A 182 5.75 21.89 -3.04
C GLN A 182 5.93 20.59 -3.83
N SER A 183 6.86 20.58 -4.79
CA SER A 183 7.30 19.33 -5.41
C SER A 183 8.11 18.50 -4.41
N PHE A 184 8.20 17.18 -4.64
CA PHE A 184 8.93 16.28 -3.75
C PHE A 184 10.43 16.63 -3.66
N GLU A 185 10.98 17.21 -4.72
CA GLU A 185 12.36 17.72 -4.80
C GLU A 185 12.55 18.97 -3.93
N GLN A 186 11.62 19.93 -4.01
CA GLN A 186 11.63 21.14 -3.18
C GLN A 186 11.49 20.83 -1.69
N PHE A 187 10.64 19.86 -1.34
CA PHE A 187 10.40 19.46 0.05
C PHE A 187 11.58 18.68 0.67
N ARG A 188 12.38 17.99 -0.16
CA ARG A 188 13.62 17.32 0.27
C ARG A 188 14.82 18.27 0.37
N GLY A 189 14.68 19.53 -0.05
CA GLY A 189 15.80 20.47 -0.12
C GLY A 189 16.90 20.02 -1.09
N MET A 190 16.57 19.18 -2.07
CA MET A 190 17.51 18.82 -3.14
C MET A 190 17.38 19.85 -4.27
N PRO A 191 18.48 20.52 -4.66
CA PRO A 191 18.48 21.51 -5.73
C PRO A 191 18.18 20.91 -7.11
#